data_AF-A0A1H7VAA0-F1
#
_entry.id   AF-A0A1H7VAA0-F1
#
_cell.length_a   1.000
_cell.length_b   1.000
_cell.length_c   1.000
_cell.angle_alpha   90.00
_cell.angle_beta   90.00
_cell.angle_gamma   90.00
#
_symmetry.space_group_name_H-M   'P 1'
#
loop_
_entity.id
_entity.type
_entity.pdbx_description
1 polymer ?
#
loop_
_entity_poly.entity_id
_entity_poly.type
_entity_poly.pdbx_seq_one_letter_code
_entity_poly.pdbx_strand_id
1 'polypeptide(L)' 'MKLDKQELVRMLRTEGDNDTAEKVEGRFGDQVDTDRDGDALAEMGLDRTQLMAKLAGGGFGSTLTP' A
#
# COMPACT_ATOMS: atom_id res chain seq x y z
N MET A 1 9.95 -3.03 -5.12
CA MET A 1 9.46 -3.94 -4.06
C MET A 1 8.12 -4.40 -4.56
N LYS A 2 7.84 -5.71 -4.55
CA LYS A 2 6.62 -6.22 -5.19
C LYS A 2 5.64 -6.66 -4.12
N LEU A 3 4.48 -6.02 -4.11
CA LEU A 3 3.39 -6.31 -3.19
C LEU A 3 2.23 -6.93 -3.97
N ASP A 4 1.51 -7.84 -3.33
CA ASP A 4 0.29 -8.36 -3.91
C ASP A 4 -0.80 -7.28 -3.90
N LYS A 5 -1.47 -7.08 -5.04
CA LYS A 5 -2.53 -6.07 -5.15
C LYS A 5 -3.64 -6.33 -4.13
N GLN A 6 -4.04 -7.59 -3.94
CA GLN A 6 -5.13 -7.96 -3.03
C GLN A 6 -4.79 -7.61 -1.59
N GLU A 7 -3.53 -7.76 -1.21
CA GLU A 7 -3.05 -7.41 0.12
C GLU A 7 -3.09 -5.89 0.34
N LEU A 8 -2.63 -5.12 -0.65
CA LEU A 8 -2.69 -3.66 -0.62
C LEU A 8 -4.14 -3.15 -0.54
N VAL A 9 -5.03 -3.66 -1.40
CA VAL A 9 -6.47 -3.32 -1.40
C VAL A 9 -7.10 -3.67 -0.04
N ARG A 10 -6.77 -4.82 0.54
CA ARG A 10 -7.28 -5.23 1.85
C ARG A 10 -6.82 -4.28 2.95
N MET A 11 -5.53 -3.94 2.98
CA MET A 11 -4.98 -2.97 3.94
C MET A 11 -5.68 -1.63 3.83
N LEU A 12 -5.85 -1.12 2.60
CA LEU A 12 -6.51 0.16 2.35
C LEU A 12 -7.96 0.16 2.83
N ARG A 13 -8.71 -0.92 2.58
CA ARG A 13 -10.06 -1.07 3.11
C ARG A 13 -10.08 -1.13 4.64
N THR A 14 -9.10 -1.78 5.27
CA THR A 14 -8.97 -1.82 6.73
C THR A 14 -8.67 -0.44 7.32
N GLU A 15 -7.91 0.39 6.62
CA GLU A 15 -7.60 1.76 7.03
C GLU A 15 -8.75 2.75 6.75
N GLY A 16 -9.76 2.33 5.98
CA GLY A 16 -10.90 3.16 5.57
C GLY A 16 -10.73 3.85 4.21
N ASP A 17 -9.58 3.69 3.56
CA ASP A 17 -9.23 4.21 2.25
C ASP A 17 -9.85 3.37 1.11
N ASN A 18 -11.18 3.25 1.13
CA ASN A 18 -11.93 2.47 0.14
C ASN A 18 -11.78 3.02 -1.29
N ASP A 19 -11.74 4.35 -1.45
CA ASP A 19 -11.55 5.01 -2.75
C ASP A 19 -10.20 4.65 -3.37
N THR A 20 -9.15 4.63 -2.57
CA THR A 20 -7.79 4.28 -3.00
C THR A 20 -7.70 2.79 -3.31
N ALA A 21 -8.35 1.95 -2.50
CA ALA A 21 -8.42 0.51 -2.72
C ALA A 21 -9.05 0.19 -4.09
N GLU A 22 -10.13 0.88 -4.45
CA GLU A 22 -10.81 0.68 -5.74
C GLU A 22 -9.95 1.13 -6.93
N LYS A 23 -9.24 2.26 -6.79
CA LYS A 23 -8.29 2.74 -7.80
C LYS A 23 -7.13 1.77 -8.00
N VAL A 24 -6.56 1.26 -6.92
CA VAL A 24 -5.50 0.23 -6.96
C VAL A 24 -6.03 -1.03 -7.63
N GLU A 25 -7.24 -1.46 -7.30
CA GLU A 25 -7.88 -2.66 -7.83
C GLU A 25 -8.02 -2.64 -9.36
N GLY A 26 -8.39 -1.47 -9.92
CA GLY A 26 -8.61 -1.27 -11.35
C GLY A 26 -7.40 -0.74 -12.14
N ARG A 27 -6.41 -0.14 -11.49
CA ARG A 27 -5.22 0.44 -12.16
C ARG A 27 -4.04 -0.52 -12.21
N PHE A 28 -3.92 -1.43 -11.25
CA PHE A 28 -2.86 -2.43 -11.22
C PHE A 28 -3.37 -3.84 -11.51
N GLY A 29 -2.52 -4.64 -12.16
CA GLY A 29 -2.74 -6.07 -12.34
C GLY A 29 -2.55 -6.85 -11.04
N ASP A 30 -2.27 -8.15 -11.12
CA ASP A 30 -2.15 -8.99 -9.91
C ASP A 30 -1.05 -8.55 -8.93
N GLN A 31 -0.02 -7.84 -9.43
CA GLN A 31 1.13 -7.41 -8.63
C GLN A 31 1.39 -5.91 -8.79
N VAL A 32 1.66 -5.24 -7.67
CA VAL A 32 2.01 -3.82 -7.60
C VAL A 32 3.51 -3.73 -7.32
N ASP A 33 4.27 -3.07 -8.18
CA ASP A 33 5.69 -2.84 -7.95
C ASP A 33 5.90 -1.44 -7.40
N THR A 34 6.04 -1.31 -6.08
CA THR A 34 6.20 -0.01 -5.40
C THR A 34 7.42 0.79 -5.88
N ASP A 35 8.41 0.17 -6.54
CA ASP A 35 9.55 0.88 -7.12
C ASP A 35 9.31 1.38 -8.54
N ARG A 36 8.49 0.68 -9.33
CA ARG A 36 8.16 1.07 -10.70
C ARG A 36 6.88 1.90 -10.78
N ASP A 37 5.91 1.56 -9.94
CA ASP A 37 4.58 2.15 -9.84
C ASP A 37 4.52 3.25 -8.76
N GLY A 38 5.66 3.64 -8.19
CA GLY A 38 5.73 4.62 -7.11
C GLY A 38 5.01 5.93 -7.42
N ASP A 39 5.12 6.44 -8.65
CA ASP A 39 4.41 7.64 -9.08
C ASP A 39 2.89 7.42 -9.16
N ALA A 40 2.45 6.28 -9.70
CA ALA A 40 1.03 5.94 -9.78
C ALA A 40 0.42 5.73 -8.38
N LEU A 41 1.17 5.12 -7.47
CA LEU A 41 0.80 4.97 -6.06
C LEU A 41 0.72 6.33 -5.37
N ALA A 42 1.70 7.22 -5.58
CA ALA A 42 1.71 8.58 -5.05
C ALA A 42 0.52 9.42 -5.56
N GLU A 43 0.14 9.29 -6.84
CA GLU A 43 -1.08 9.91 -7.40
C GLU A 43 -2.36 9.50 -6.65
N MET A 44 -2.38 8.30 -6.07
CA MET A 44 -3.52 7.79 -5.29
C MET A 44 -3.35 8.05 -3.79
N GLY A 45 -2.33 8.80 -3.37
CA GLY A 45 -2.03 9.10 -1.97
C GLY A 45 -1.22 8.01 -1.25
N LEU A 46 -0.83 6.95 -1.97
CA LEU A 46 0.03 5.86 -1.49
C LEU A 46 1.49 6.17 -1.76
N ASP A 47 1.96 7.30 -1.22
CA ASP A 47 3.33 7.71 -1.43
C ASP A 47 4.30 6.76 -0.72
N ARG A 48 5.49 6.56 -1.29
CA ARG A 48 6.59 5.82 -0.65
C ARG A 48 6.84 6.32 0.77
N THR A 49 6.69 7.62 1.02
CA THR A 49 6.83 8.24 2.33
C THR A 49 5.73 7.80 3.31
N GLN A 50 4.49 7.66 2.85
CA GLN A 50 3.38 7.15 3.67
C GLN A 50 3.52 5.65 3.92
N LEU A 51 3.94 4.88 2.92
CA LEU A 51 4.24 3.45 3.09
C LEU A 51 5.39 3.24 4.08
N MET A 52 6.45 4.05 3.98
CA MET A 52 7.57 4.04 4.93
C MET A 52 7.17 4.56 6.31
N ALA A 53 6.31 5.57 6.40
CA ALA A 53 5.79 6.07 7.67
C ALA A 53 4.85 5.06 8.33
N LYS A 54 4.03 4.32 7.57
CA LYS A 54 3.21 3.21 8.07
C LYS A 54 4.07 2.03 8.49
N LEU A 55 5.16 1.74 7.76
CA LEU A 55 6.13 0.71 8.11
C LEU A 55 6.94 1.07 9.37
N ALA A 56 7.40 2.31 9.49
CA ALA A 56 8.17 2.82 10.63
C ALA A 56 7.28 3.14 11.85
N GLY A 57 6.02 3.50 11.61
CA GLY A 57 5.02 3.85 12.63
C GLY A 57 4.27 2.64 13.22
N GLY A 58 4.62 1.41 12.83
CA GLY A 58 4.09 0.19 13.43
C GLY A 58 2.80 -0.36 12.80
N GLY A 59 2.41 0.10 11.60
CA GLY A 59 1.25 -0.40 10.85
C GLY A 59 1.49 -1.73 10.13
N PHE A 60 2.76 -2.08 9.87
CA PHE A 60 3.16 -3.44 9.47
C PHE A 60 3.69 -4.14 10.72
N GLY A 61 2.93 -5.11 11.22
CA GLY A 61 3.12 -5.78 12.51
C GLY A 61 4.58 -6.04 12.87
N SER A 62 5.16 -5.10 13.63
CA SER A 62 6.30 -5.39 14.48
C SER A 62 5.75 -6.02 15.75
N THR A 63 5.45 -7.32 15.67
CA THR A 63 5.90 -8.22 16.73
C THR A 63 7.43 -8.22 16.73
N LEU A 64 8.02 -7.08 17.12
CA LEU A 64 9.35 -7.04 17.70
C LEU A 64 9.14 -7.36 19.17
N THR A 65 8.92 -8.64 19.45
CA THR A 65 9.19 -9.20 20.78
C THR A 65 10.68 -8.95 21.08
N PRO A 66 11.02 -8.48 22.29
CA PRO A 66 12.38 -8.11 22.69
C PRO A 66 13.37 -9.28 22.65
#